data_AF-A0A2D9DR49-F1
#
_entry.id   AF-A0A2D9DR49-F1
#
_cell.length_a   1.000
_cell.length_b   1.000
_cell.length_c   1.000
_cell.angle_alpha   90.00
_cell.angle_beta   90.00
_cell.angle_gamma   90.00
#
_symmetry.space_group_name_H-M   'P 1'
#
loop_
_entity.id
_entity.type
_entity.pdbx_description
1 polymer ?
#
loop_
_entity_poly.entity_id
_entity_poly.type
_entity_poly.pdbx_seq_one_letter_code
_entity_poly.pdbx_strand_id
1 'polypeptide(L)'
;MSDWLYLLLIPLVRFLININGWFYLRTVLEKHRVYLYGAIQSNPSPADKNSSDNAARWITANMTEIKSKVSKAGLQPSVKSFMEPIGYGHVQQQQLNVLDNLLFLNKEIVAEACRCIEMAKGHYYVQAMSSLSPVYWAEIIFYLPRYLISASGIDTTSKVVDVFSKVSQIFYWLVIVVIILFKPELLYILDSR
;
A
#
# COMPACT_ATOMS: atom_id res chain seq x y z
N MET A 1 19.78 -23.83 16.41
CA MET A 1 18.31 -23.59 16.51
C MET A 1 17.96 -22.10 16.41
N SER A 2 18.90 -21.18 16.68
CA SER A 2 18.75 -19.72 16.54
C SER A 2 18.57 -19.20 15.11
N ASP A 3 19.15 -19.88 14.11
CA ASP A 3 19.36 -19.25 12.79
C ASP A 3 18.09 -19.21 11.93
N TRP A 4 17.16 -20.13 12.17
CA TRP A 4 15.86 -20.17 11.50
C TRP A 4 14.90 -19.08 11.99
N LEU A 5 15.15 -18.51 13.17
CA LEU A 5 14.30 -17.45 13.74
C LEU A 5 14.42 -16.15 12.94
N TYR A 6 15.61 -15.84 12.41
CA TYR A 6 15.84 -14.66 11.58
C TYR A 6 15.13 -14.75 10.23
N LEU A 7 14.99 -15.95 9.67
CA LEU A 7 14.24 -16.17 8.42
C LEU A 7 12.73 -15.95 8.61
N LEU A 8 12.20 -16.23 9.80
CA LEU A 8 10.80 -15.94 10.15
C LEU A 8 10.55 -14.45 10.47
N LEU A 9 11.60 -13.67 10.73
CA LEU A 9 11.48 -12.26 11.08
C LEU A 9 11.08 -11.40 9.87
N ILE A 10 11.58 -11.75 8.67
CA ILE A 10 11.26 -11.05 7.41
C ILE A 10 9.75 -11.09 7.09
N PRO A 11 9.07 -12.25 7.03
CA PRO A 11 7.63 -12.29 6.75
C PRO A 11 6.80 -11.67 7.88
N LEU A 12 7.24 -11.79 9.13
CA LEU A 12 6.56 -11.19 10.27
C LEU A 12 6.62 -9.65 10.21
N VAL A 13 7.79 -9.07 9.91
CA VAL A 13 7.91 -7.61 9.71
C VAL A 13 7.04 -7.14 8.55
N ARG A 14 7.05 -7.86 7.42
CA ARG A 14 6.23 -7.50 6.25
C ARG A 14 4.73 -7.61 6.55
N PHE A 15 4.32 -8.64 7.29
CA PHE A 15 2.96 -8.77 7.80
C PHE A 15 2.57 -7.57 8.66
N LEU A 16 3.43 -7.21 9.63
CA LEU A 16 3.20 -6.07 10.54
C LEU A 16 3.09 -4.73 9.80
N ILE A 17 3.91 -4.50 8.78
CA ILE A 17 3.84 -3.29 7.97
C ILE A 17 2.50 -3.22 7.21
N ASN A 18 2.10 -4.32 6.56
CA ASN A 18 0.87 -4.35 5.76
C ASN A 18 -0.39 -4.30 6.62
N ILE A 19 -0.41 -5.01 7.77
CA ILE A 19 -1.55 -4.96 8.68
C ILE A 19 -1.70 -3.58 9.32
N ASN A 20 -0.59 -2.89 9.61
CA ASN A 20 -0.64 -1.49 10.06
C ASN A 20 -1.25 -0.57 8.98
N GLY A 21 -0.88 -0.76 7.71
CA GLY A 21 -1.51 -0.08 6.58
C GLY A 21 -3.03 -0.31 6.51
N TRP A 22 -3.46 -1.56 6.73
CA TRP A 22 -4.87 -1.93 6.80
C TRP A 22 -5.61 -1.24 7.95
N PHE A 23 -5.06 -1.28 9.16
CA PHE A 23 -5.65 -0.60 10.33
C PHE A 23 -5.76 0.90 10.12
N TYR A 24 -4.73 1.52 9.55
CA TYR A 24 -4.74 2.95 9.27
C TYR A 24 -5.89 3.34 8.32
N LEU A 25 -6.02 2.65 7.18
CA LEU A 25 -7.07 2.95 6.21
C LEU A 25 -8.48 2.66 6.75
N ARG A 26 -8.62 1.67 7.65
CA ARG A 26 -9.86 1.45 8.40
C ARG A 26 -10.22 2.65 9.27
N THR A 27 -9.25 3.19 10.01
CA THR A 27 -9.44 4.41 10.82
C THR A 27 -9.84 5.61 9.94
N VAL A 28 -9.24 5.75 8.76
CA VAL A 28 -9.61 6.83 7.81
C VAL A 28 -11.08 6.73 7.40
N LEU A 29 -11.56 5.53 7.04
CA LEU A 29 -12.97 5.30 6.68
C LEU A 29 -13.91 5.57 7.86
N GLU A 30 -13.51 5.21 9.07
CA GLU A 30 -14.29 5.48 10.27
C GLU A 30 -14.41 6.98 10.56
N LYS A 31 -13.29 7.72 10.49
CA LYS A 31 -13.29 9.18 10.62
C LYS A 31 -14.11 9.84 9.52
N HIS A 32 -14.04 9.34 8.30
CA HIS A 32 -14.84 9.84 7.19
C HIS A 32 -16.34 9.63 7.43
N ARG A 33 -16.74 8.47 7.95
CA ARG A 33 -18.13 8.19 8.34
C ARG A 33 -18.63 9.12 9.45
N VAL A 34 -17.81 9.38 10.47
CA VAL A 34 -18.13 10.34 11.55
C VAL A 34 -18.30 11.74 10.99
N TYR A 35 -17.44 12.15 10.05
CA TYR A 35 -17.57 13.42 9.36
C TYR A 35 -18.90 13.53 8.61
N LEU A 36 -19.21 12.55 7.74
CA LEU A 36 -20.45 12.53 6.96
C LEU A 36 -21.70 12.54 7.84
N TYR A 37 -21.68 11.83 8.97
CA TYR A 37 -22.81 11.78 9.90
C TYR A 37 -23.18 13.17 10.42
N GLY A 38 -22.19 13.93 10.92
CA GLY A 38 -22.46 15.29 11.42
C GLY A 38 -22.66 16.34 10.32
N ALA A 39 -22.15 16.12 9.11
CA ALA A 39 -22.25 17.06 7.99
C ALA A 39 -23.58 16.96 7.22
N ILE A 40 -24.19 15.78 7.17
CA ILE A 40 -25.44 15.52 6.43
C ILE A 40 -26.68 15.72 7.32
N GLN A 41 -26.54 15.64 8.64
CA GLN A 41 -27.67 15.74 9.56
C GLN A 41 -28.28 17.15 9.56
N SER A 42 -29.61 17.23 9.44
CA SER A 42 -30.35 18.50 9.37
C SER A 42 -30.42 19.26 10.68
N ASN A 43 -30.29 18.57 11.83
CA ASN A 43 -30.25 19.19 13.16
C ASN A 43 -29.30 18.42 14.10
N PRO A 44 -27.97 18.56 13.93
CA PRO A 44 -27.00 17.79 14.69
C PRO A 44 -26.89 18.30 16.13
N SER A 45 -26.71 17.37 17.07
CA SER A 45 -26.34 17.73 18.45
C SER A 45 -25.01 18.51 18.44
N PRO A 46 -24.78 19.48 19.35
CA PRO A 46 -23.49 20.17 19.46
C PRO A 46 -22.30 19.20 19.60
N ALA A 47 -22.52 18.05 20.24
CA ALA A 47 -21.50 17.00 20.38
C ALA A 47 -21.18 16.30 19.04
N ASP A 48 -22.20 16.04 18.21
CA ASP A 48 -22.05 15.38 16.91
C ASP A 48 -21.36 16.31 15.90
N LYS A 49 -21.70 17.60 15.92
CA LYS A 49 -21.03 18.61 15.11
C LYS A 49 -19.55 18.74 15.47
N ASN A 50 -19.23 18.82 16.76
CA ASN A 50 -17.84 18.88 17.22
C ASN A 50 -17.06 17.61 16.82
N SER A 51 -17.70 16.44 16.91
CA SER A 51 -17.10 15.17 16.49
C SER A 51 -16.81 15.12 14.98
N SER A 52 -17.73 15.63 14.16
CA SER A 52 -17.56 15.77 12.71
C SER A 52 -16.44 16.77 12.36
N ASP A 53 -16.41 17.94 13.01
CA ASP A 53 -15.36 18.94 12.80
C ASP A 53 -13.97 18.40 13.17
N ASN A 54 -13.86 17.66 14.28
CA ASN A 54 -12.62 17.02 14.69
C ASN A 54 -12.19 15.92 13.71
N ALA A 55 -13.13 15.15 13.17
CA ALA A 55 -12.85 14.15 12.15
C ALA A 55 -12.37 14.81 10.84
N ALA A 56 -13.00 15.91 10.40
CA ALA A 56 -12.58 16.68 9.24
C ALA A 56 -11.14 17.21 9.41
N ARG A 57 -10.83 17.83 10.56
CA ARG A 57 -9.48 18.32 10.88
C ARG A 57 -8.45 17.21 10.83
N TRP A 58 -8.77 16.04 11.39
CA TRP A 58 -7.88 14.89 11.38
C TRP A 58 -7.62 14.39 9.96
N ILE A 59 -8.65 14.28 9.11
CA ILE A 59 -8.51 13.86 7.71
C ILE A 59 -7.64 14.86 6.94
N THR A 60 -7.88 16.16 7.10
CA THR A 60 -7.08 17.21 6.44
C THR A 60 -5.63 17.16 6.88
N ALA A 61 -5.36 16.97 8.18
CA ALA A 61 -3.99 16.86 8.70
C ALA A 61 -3.25 15.61 8.18
N ASN A 62 -3.98 14.52 7.91
CA ASN A 62 -3.42 13.24 7.46
C ASN A 62 -3.53 13.03 5.95
N MET A 63 -3.99 14.03 5.20
CA MET A 63 -4.30 13.92 3.77
C MET A 63 -3.12 13.39 2.95
N THR A 64 -1.91 13.91 3.20
CA THR A 64 -0.68 13.49 2.51
C THR A 64 -0.35 12.02 2.77
N GLU A 65 -0.52 11.56 4.01
CA GLU A 65 -0.27 10.17 4.36
C GLU A 65 -1.32 9.22 3.74
N ILE A 66 -2.59 9.61 3.75
CA ILE A 66 -3.68 8.88 3.08
C ILE A 66 -3.34 8.70 1.60
N LYS A 67 -3.00 9.79 0.90
CA LYS A 67 -2.59 9.74 -0.51
C LYS A 67 -1.39 8.83 -0.73
N SER A 68 -0.37 8.92 0.13
CA SER A 68 0.83 8.07 0.03
C SER A 68 0.48 6.59 0.15
N LYS A 69 -0.36 6.20 1.12
CA LYS A 69 -0.76 4.79 1.31
C LYS A 69 -1.64 4.28 0.17
N VAL A 70 -2.57 5.09 -0.32
CA VAL A 70 -3.41 4.71 -1.47
C VAL A 70 -2.56 4.55 -2.74
N SER A 71 -1.62 5.47 -2.97
CA SER A 71 -0.68 5.38 -4.10
C SER A 71 0.24 4.16 -4.00
N LYS A 72 0.73 3.83 -2.81
CA LYS A 72 1.55 2.62 -2.56
C LYS A 72 0.78 1.32 -2.83
N ALA A 73 -0.54 1.33 -2.73
CA ALA A 73 -1.38 0.20 -3.12
C ALA A 73 -1.57 0.07 -4.65
N GLY A 74 -0.86 0.87 -5.46
CA GLY A 74 -0.94 0.84 -6.92
C GLY A 74 -2.21 1.49 -7.48
N LEU A 75 -3.01 2.14 -6.65
CA LEU A 75 -4.21 2.85 -7.05
C LEU A 75 -3.83 4.30 -7.34
N GLN A 76 -3.85 4.67 -8.62
CA GLN A 76 -3.75 6.09 -8.96
C GLN A 76 -5.04 6.79 -8.53
N PRO A 77 -4.94 7.99 -7.93
CA PRO A 77 -6.12 8.77 -7.59
C PRO A 77 -6.94 9.02 -8.86
N SER A 78 -8.16 8.49 -8.90
CA SER A 78 -9.10 8.71 -9.99
C SER A 78 -9.37 10.22 -10.12
N VAL A 79 -9.06 10.79 -11.28
CA VAL A 79 -9.44 12.16 -11.64
C VAL A 79 -10.81 12.08 -12.29
N LYS A 80 -11.86 12.52 -11.58
CA LYS A 80 -13.21 12.57 -12.13
C LYS A 80 -13.53 13.96 -12.61
N SER A 81 -14.16 14.02 -13.78
CA SER A 81 -14.74 15.25 -14.30
C SER A 81 -16.15 15.39 -13.74
N PHE A 82 -16.40 16.44 -12.97
CA PHE A 82 -17.72 16.80 -12.47
C PHE A 82 -18.25 18.03 -13.21
N MET A 83 -19.57 18.13 -13.32
CA MET A 83 -20.27 19.25 -13.95
C MET A 83 -21.08 19.98 -12.88
N GLU A 84 -20.67 21.20 -12.54
CA GLU A 84 -21.35 22.03 -11.54
C GLU A 84 -22.06 23.21 -12.23
N PRO A 85 -23.34 23.49 -11.92
CA PRO A 85 -24.02 24.65 -12.46
C PRO A 85 -23.44 25.94 -11.84
N ILE A 86 -22.90 26.82 -12.68
CA ILE A 86 -22.32 28.11 -12.25
C ILE A 86 -23.32 29.28 -12.36
N GLY A 87 -24.59 28.97 -12.70
CA GLY A 87 -25.64 29.95 -12.93
C GLY A 87 -25.80 30.35 -14.40
N TYR A 88 -26.85 31.10 -14.71
CA TYR A 88 -27.17 31.63 -16.06
C TYR A 88 -27.21 30.57 -17.18
N GLY A 89 -27.65 29.34 -16.90
CA GLY A 89 -27.71 28.26 -17.91
C GLY A 89 -26.34 27.69 -18.32
N HIS A 90 -25.26 28.05 -17.61
CA HIS A 90 -23.92 27.55 -17.87
C HIS A 90 -23.53 26.50 -16.85
N VAL A 91 -22.82 25.47 -17.33
CA VAL A 91 -22.31 24.36 -16.53
C VAL A 91 -20.79 24.36 -16.67
N GLN A 92 -20.07 24.31 -15.54
CA GLN A 92 -18.62 24.22 -15.55
C GLN A 92 -18.19 22.78 -15.34
N GLN A 93 -17.37 22.29 -16.25
CA GLN A 93 -16.71 21.00 -16.13
C GLN A 93 -15.39 21.18 -15.36
N GLN A 94 -15.27 20.59 -14.17
CA GLN A 94 -14.04 20.61 -13.36
C GLN A 94 -13.49 19.20 -13.20
N GLN A 95 -12.17 19.04 -13.34
CA GLN A 95 -11.47 17.79 -13.03
C GLN A 95 -11.00 17.85 -11.58
N LEU A 96 -11.53 16.96 -10.74
CA LEU A 96 -11.18 16.90 -9.32
C LEU A 96 -10.50 15.56 -9.00
N ASN A 97 -9.38 15.64 -8.28
CA ASN A 97 -8.78 14.47 -7.66
C ASN A 97 -9.66 14.06 -6.47
N VAL A 98 -10.15 12.82 -6.51
CA VAL A 98 -11.11 12.31 -5.53
C VAL A 98 -10.54 12.26 -4.10
N LEU A 99 -9.24 11.98 -3.94
CA LEU A 99 -8.61 11.95 -2.62
C LEU A 99 -8.41 13.36 -2.05
N ASP A 100 -8.15 14.34 -2.90
CA ASP A 100 -7.97 15.75 -2.50
C ASP A 100 -9.29 16.37 -1.99
N ASN A 101 -10.41 15.80 -2.43
CA ASN A 101 -11.76 16.29 -2.15
C ASN A 101 -12.54 15.34 -1.23
N LEU A 102 -11.86 14.61 -0.35
CA LEU A 102 -12.47 13.67 0.61
C LEU A 102 -13.58 14.29 1.47
N LEU A 103 -13.51 15.59 1.77
CA LEU A 103 -14.51 16.30 2.57
C LEU A 103 -15.62 16.95 1.72
N PHE A 104 -15.56 16.85 0.39
CA PHE A 104 -16.58 17.45 -0.47
C PHE A 104 -17.87 16.62 -0.43
N LEU A 105 -19.01 17.25 -0.07
CA LEU A 105 -20.29 16.58 0.19
C LEU A 105 -21.06 16.18 -1.08
N ASN A 106 -20.34 15.82 -2.15
CA ASN A 106 -20.94 15.27 -3.35
C ASN A 106 -20.99 13.75 -3.26
N LYS A 107 -22.19 13.18 -3.42
CA LYS A 107 -22.44 11.73 -3.28
C LYS A 107 -21.53 10.89 -4.19
N GLU A 108 -21.25 11.33 -5.41
CA GLU A 108 -20.42 10.59 -6.35
C GLU A 108 -18.94 10.64 -6.00
N ILE A 109 -18.45 11.82 -5.58
CA ILE A 109 -17.05 12.02 -5.17
C ILE A 109 -16.79 11.24 -3.86
N VAL A 110 -17.70 11.33 -2.90
CA VAL A 110 -17.64 10.56 -1.64
C VAL A 110 -17.63 9.06 -1.90
N ALA A 111 -18.55 8.56 -2.72
CA ALA A 111 -18.63 7.13 -3.03
C ALA A 111 -17.34 6.62 -3.69
N GLU A 112 -16.79 7.38 -4.63
CA GLU A 112 -15.55 7.04 -5.31
C GLU A 112 -14.34 7.12 -4.36
N ALA A 113 -14.29 8.11 -3.46
CA ALA A 113 -13.22 8.25 -2.48
C ALA A 113 -13.21 7.07 -1.51
N CYS A 114 -14.38 6.72 -0.98
CA CYS A 114 -14.55 5.54 -0.13
C CYS A 114 -14.17 4.26 -0.87
N ARG A 115 -14.57 4.11 -2.15
CA ARG A 115 -14.22 2.96 -2.98
C ARG A 115 -12.70 2.82 -3.16
N CYS A 116 -12.01 3.92 -3.47
CA CYS A 116 -10.54 3.94 -3.59
C CYS A 116 -9.85 3.52 -2.29
N ILE A 117 -10.30 4.05 -1.14
CA ILE A 117 -9.74 3.71 0.17
C ILE A 117 -10.06 2.24 0.54
N GLU A 118 -11.26 1.75 0.24
CA GLU A 118 -11.66 0.35 0.43
C GLU A 118 -10.80 -0.61 -0.41
N MET A 119 -10.56 -0.29 -1.68
CA MET A 119 -9.67 -1.07 -2.54
C MET A 119 -8.23 -1.07 -2.00
N ALA A 120 -7.71 0.08 -1.57
CA ALA A 120 -6.38 0.18 -0.97
C ALA A 120 -6.30 -0.66 0.33
N LYS A 121 -7.33 -0.60 1.17
CA LYS A 121 -7.45 -1.42 2.39
C LYS A 121 -7.45 -2.91 2.04
N GLY A 122 -8.22 -3.32 1.04
CA GLY A 122 -8.27 -4.70 0.55
C GLY A 122 -6.89 -5.19 0.08
N HIS A 123 -6.17 -4.36 -0.67
CA HIS A 123 -4.80 -4.66 -1.11
C HIS A 123 -3.86 -4.93 0.08
N TYR A 124 -3.85 -4.05 1.09
CA TYR A 124 -3.03 -4.26 2.29
C TYR A 124 -3.42 -5.51 3.07
N TYR A 125 -4.71 -5.83 3.15
CA TYR A 125 -5.18 -7.05 3.81
C TYR A 125 -4.68 -8.31 3.09
N VAL A 126 -4.89 -8.38 1.77
CA VAL A 126 -4.44 -9.51 0.94
C VAL A 126 -2.93 -9.66 1.04
N GLN A 127 -2.18 -8.55 1.00
CA GLN A 127 -0.73 -8.60 1.08
C GLN A 127 -0.22 -8.98 2.47
N ALA A 128 -0.89 -8.57 3.54
CA ALA A 128 -0.62 -9.05 4.89
C ALA A 128 -0.81 -10.57 4.95
N MET A 129 -1.98 -11.08 4.57
CA MET A 129 -2.25 -12.52 4.62
C MET A 129 -1.29 -13.34 3.74
N SER A 130 -0.98 -12.83 2.54
CA SER A 130 -0.02 -13.46 1.63
C SER A 130 1.39 -13.51 2.21
N SER A 131 1.77 -12.54 3.05
CA SER A 131 3.08 -12.52 3.71
C SER A 131 3.29 -13.70 4.67
N LEU A 132 2.21 -14.33 5.15
CA LEU A 132 2.27 -15.52 6.01
C LEU A 132 2.28 -16.84 5.22
N SER A 133 2.04 -16.79 3.90
CA SER A 133 1.99 -18.00 3.06
C SER A 133 3.40 -18.53 2.80
N PRO A 134 3.68 -19.83 3.05
CA PRO A 134 4.97 -20.44 2.70
C PRO A 134 5.28 -20.36 1.20
N VAL A 135 4.25 -20.39 0.34
CA VAL A 135 4.40 -20.27 -1.12
C VAL A 135 4.98 -18.91 -1.48
N TYR A 136 4.53 -17.86 -0.81
CA TYR A 136 5.04 -16.51 -1.02
C TYR A 136 6.53 -16.40 -0.65
N TRP A 137 6.98 -17.17 0.34
CA TRP A 137 8.38 -17.18 0.75
C TRP A 137 9.25 -17.90 -0.27
N ALA A 138 8.76 -19.01 -0.80
CA ALA A 138 9.41 -19.71 -1.90
C ALA A 138 9.58 -18.78 -3.11
N GLU A 139 8.55 -18.01 -3.45
CA GLU A 139 8.66 -17.00 -4.52
C GLU A 139 9.68 -15.91 -4.22
N ILE A 140 9.72 -15.37 -2.99
CA ILE A 140 10.71 -14.34 -2.62
C ILE A 140 12.13 -14.88 -2.75
N ILE A 141 12.40 -16.08 -2.23
CA ILE A 141 13.74 -16.69 -2.30
C ILE A 141 14.10 -17.01 -3.75
N PHE A 142 13.16 -17.61 -4.49
CA PHE A 142 13.38 -18.00 -5.87
C PHE A 142 13.64 -16.78 -6.77
N TYR A 143 12.94 -15.66 -6.55
CA TYR A 143 13.05 -14.43 -7.33
C TYR A 143 13.77 -13.29 -6.59
N LEU A 144 14.65 -13.62 -5.64
CA LEU A 144 15.29 -12.62 -4.76
C LEU A 144 16.01 -11.49 -5.52
N PRO A 145 16.84 -11.77 -6.55
CA PRO A 145 17.50 -10.72 -7.33
C PRO A 145 16.50 -9.74 -7.97
N ARG A 146 15.39 -10.26 -8.51
CA ARG A 146 14.34 -9.46 -9.12
C ARG A 146 13.66 -8.56 -8.09
N TYR A 147 13.37 -9.09 -6.90
CA TYR A 147 12.79 -8.31 -5.81
C TYR A 147 13.72 -7.20 -5.34
N LEU A 148 15.04 -7.44 -5.24
CA LEU A 148 16.03 -6.43 -4.87
C LEU A 148 16.13 -5.28 -5.89
N ILE A 149 16.11 -5.61 -7.19
CA ILE A 149 16.11 -4.61 -8.26
C ILE A 149 14.82 -3.79 -8.22
N SER A 150 13.66 -4.43 -8.04
CA SER A 150 12.38 -3.71 -7.91
C SER A 150 12.32 -2.82 -6.66
N ALA A 151 12.93 -3.24 -5.55
CA ALA A 151 12.98 -2.48 -4.32
C ALA A 151 13.89 -1.24 -4.41
N SER A 152 14.83 -1.23 -5.38
CA SER A 152 15.74 -0.11 -5.63
C SER A 152 15.06 1.07 -6.34
N GLY A 153 13.75 0.99 -6.63
CA GLY A 153 13.00 2.06 -7.28
C GLY A 153 13.28 2.22 -8.76
N ILE A 154 13.97 1.26 -9.37
CA ILE A 154 14.26 1.26 -10.80
C ILE A 154 13.03 0.69 -11.52
N ASP A 155 12.45 1.49 -12.42
CA ASP A 155 11.35 1.03 -13.27
C ASP A 155 11.81 -0.17 -14.11
N THR A 156 11.30 -1.34 -13.74
CA THR A 156 11.53 -2.63 -14.42
C THR A 156 10.96 -2.67 -15.84
N THR A 157 10.28 -1.59 -16.26
CA THR A 157 9.69 -1.43 -17.59
C THR A 157 10.75 -1.21 -18.69
N SER A 158 11.97 -0.79 -18.33
CA SER A 158 13.05 -0.64 -19.31
C SER A 158 13.65 -2.00 -19.69
N LYS A 159 13.79 -2.27 -21.00
CA LYS A 159 14.35 -3.54 -21.52
C LYS A 159 15.72 -3.88 -20.94
N VAL A 160 16.52 -2.86 -20.63
CA VAL A 160 17.87 -3.02 -20.05
C VAL A 160 17.79 -3.59 -18.63
N VAL A 161 16.85 -3.09 -17.81
CA VAL A 161 16.67 -3.55 -16.42
C VAL A 161 16.10 -4.96 -16.38
N ASP A 162 15.20 -5.32 -17.30
CA ASP A 162 14.69 -6.69 -17.41
C ASP A 162 15.80 -7.69 -17.78
N VAL A 163 16.66 -7.35 -18.75
CA VAL A 163 17.81 -8.19 -19.12
C VAL A 163 18.78 -8.32 -17.95
N PHE A 164 19.10 -7.21 -17.27
CA PHE A 164 19.97 -7.23 -16.09
C PHE A 164 19.40 -8.12 -14.98
N SER A 165 18.10 -8.00 -14.68
CA SER A 165 17.43 -8.83 -13.68
C SER A 165 17.52 -10.32 -13.99
N LYS A 166 17.38 -10.71 -15.26
CA LYS A 166 17.50 -12.13 -15.69
C LYS A 166 18.92 -12.64 -15.54
N VAL A 167 19.91 -11.84 -15.93
CA VAL A 167 21.33 -12.19 -15.78
C VAL A 167 21.70 -12.34 -14.31
N SER A 168 21.31 -11.38 -13.46
CA SER A 168 21.51 -11.47 -12.00
C SER A 168 20.82 -12.70 -11.40
N GLN A 169 19.65 -13.08 -11.92
CA GLN A 169 18.94 -14.29 -11.49
C GLN A 169 19.73 -15.57 -11.81
N ILE A 170 20.36 -15.65 -12.99
CA ILE A 170 21.20 -16.79 -13.38
C ILE A 170 22.44 -16.86 -12.49
N PHE A 171 23.13 -15.74 -12.28
CA PHE A 171 24.30 -15.69 -11.40
C PHE A 171 23.95 -16.09 -9.97
N TYR A 172 22.82 -15.64 -9.44
CA TYR A 172 22.32 -16.03 -8.12
C TYR A 172 22.16 -17.55 -7.99
N TRP A 173 21.53 -18.21 -8.98
CA TRP A 173 21.38 -19.66 -8.96
C TRP A 173 22.72 -20.40 -9.10
N LEU A 174 23.64 -19.89 -9.92
CA LEU A 174 24.98 -20.48 -10.06
C LEU A 174 25.74 -20.45 -8.72
N VAL A 175 25.70 -19.31 -8.01
CA VAL A 175 26.29 -19.18 -6.68
C VAL A 175 25.65 -20.15 -5.68
N ILE A 176 24.32 -20.32 -5.70
CA ILE A 176 23.64 -21.31 -4.85
C ILE A 176 24.13 -22.72 -5.13
N VAL A 177 24.23 -23.12 -6.41
CA VAL A 177 24.71 -24.46 -6.78
C VAL A 177 26.14 -24.68 -6.30
N VAL A 178 27.03 -23.71 -6.47
CA VAL A 178 28.42 -23.75 -5.97
C VAL A 178 28.42 -23.91 -4.45
N ILE A 179 27.66 -23.09 -3.72
CA ILE A 179 27.58 -23.20 -2.24
C ILE A 179 27.09 -24.58 -1.82
N ILE A 180 26.09 -25.15 -2.48
CA ILE A 180 25.56 -26.48 -2.16
C ILE A 180 26.62 -27.57 -2.40
N LEU A 181 27.33 -27.51 -3.52
CA LEU A 181 28.36 -28.50 -3.89
C LEU A 181 29.57 -28.46 -2.96
N PHE A 182 30.04 -27.27 -2.59
CA PHE A 182 31.23 -27.07 -1.74
C PHE A 182 30.91 -26.96 -0.25
N LYS A 183 29.63 -27.08 0.14
CA LYS A 183 29.19 -27.03 1.55
C LYS A 183 29.95 -27.96 2.50
N PRO A 184 30.21 -29.26 2.17
CA PRO A 184 30.90 -30.14 3.10
C PRO A 184 32.37 -29.74 3.35
N GLU A 185 33.05 -29.20 2.32
CA GLU A 185 34.44 -28.74 2.43
C GLU A 185 34.56 -27.41 3.16
N LEU A 186 33.62 -26.48 2.94
CA LEU A 186 33.56 -25.19 3.63
C LEU A 186 33.33 -25.33 5.14
N LEU A 187 32.45 -26.23 5.57
CA LEU A 187 32.21 -26.49 6.99
C LEU A 187 33.44 -27.09 7.67
N TYR A 188 34.17 -27.98 6.99
CA TYR A 188 35.41 -28.56 7.52
C TYR A 188 36.51 -27.51 7.74
N ILE A 189 36.67 -26.56 6.80
CA ILE A 189 37.67 -25.50 6.91
C ILE A 189 37.32 -24.52 8.04
N LEU A 190 36.04 -24.20 8.23
CA LEU A 190 35.56 -23.28 9.28
C LEU A 190 35.63 -23.89 10.69
N ASP A 191 35.48 -25.21 10.83
CA ASP A 191 35.57 -25.94 12.11
C ASP A 191 37.03 -26.28 12.50
N SER A 192 37.97 -26.18 11.54
CA SER A 192 39.41 -26.38 11.76
C SER A 192 40.17 -25.13 12.29
N ARG A 193 39.43 -24.06 12.62
CA ARG A 193 39.93 -22.84 13.28
C ARG A 193 39.26 -22.68 14.64
#